data_AF-A0A9Q5X681-F1
#
_entry.id   AF-A0A9Q5X681-F1
#
_cell.length_a   1.000
_cell.length_b   1.000
_cell.length_c   1.000
_cell.angle_alpha   90.00
_cell.angle_beta   90.00
_cell.angle_gamma   90.00
#
_symmetry.space_group_name_H-M   'P 1'
#
loop_
_entity.id
_entity.type
_entity.pdbx_description
1 polymer ?
#
loop_
_entity_poly.entity_id
_entity_poly.type
_entity_poly.pdbx_seq_one_letter_code
_entity_poly.pdbx_strand_id
1 'polypeptide(L)'
;MNLNQKNVMNKWVLWILLLVCSAMAYGQVPQAMNFQAVARNAEGNPLSEKEVGIKVEVLQGNTSGTVVYGEAHRTTTAKNGVVNLQIGDGTAIEGTFAGIDWSRSPYYLRISMDTDGGTSYKEVATQQMLAVPYALYAERAGNSGNDVSAHNFIVTGDGEDAYCLATGAELSYEASYFGFEFSVSYLDGEDQKVEFTVEGLPNEAVLDDKSISGAYGKYIDIDVENAPAGTYPLTLKLKNKYGMERVGKLIWTTSGSSGEPSDELTPDTFWKTDEHVKMALTAIIGSYQEYKVLNEAIDDAFMKKDEADAANGQYAAFTSKTYTPSTPELETLWGNAYTVITRCNQLIEGVSESTSSEITENVRTNALKQARAIRAYCHLMLTEWFGRVPLIQKVLEPSDAMNIAQSERDAVLTAVISDLETAQEVQSLFDTTGEITSDEARILLLESHLLKKDWQAVSQMTDETGVAAFIKKLATWKADSTQPAETTETSLMEEYMDSFHSSHHRGNLYLNVLEYSAAYFDMDAYKALLPIPQSEQHKNPNIEQNDGYN
;
A
#
# COMPACT_ATOMS: atom_id res chain seq x y z
N MET A 1 -34.55 61.33 11.62
CA MET A 1 -34.89 59.93 11.29
C MET A 1 -33.81 59.41 10.34
N ASN A 2 -33.10 58.36 10.75
CA ASN A 2 -31.75 57.96 10.33
C ASN A 2 -31.55 57.65 8.84
N LEU A 3 -30.62 58.36 8.18
CA LEU A 3 -30.08 57.99 6.86
C LEU A 3 -29.01 56.88 6.94
N ASN A 4 -28.43 56.61 8.12
CA ASN A 4 -27.44 55.55 8.30
C ASN A 4 -28.02 54.12 8.42
N GLN A 5 -29.32 53.94 8.63
CA GLN A 5 -29.93 52.61 8.72
C GLN A 5 -30.24 51.98 7.35
N LYS A 6 -30.49 52.78 6.30
CA LYS A 6 -30.84 52.25 4.97
C LYS A 6 -29.66 51.58 4.24
N ASN A 7 -28.44 52.08 4.40
CA ASN A 7 -27.25 51.50 3.75
C ASN A 7 -26.76 50.22 4.42
N VAL A 8 -27.04 50.04 5.72
CA VAL A 8 -26.73 48.80 6.43
C VAL A 8 -27.72 47.71 6.01
N MET A 9 -29.01 48.03 5.91
CA MET A 9 -30.06 47.06 5.56
C MET A 9 -29.88 46.44 4.16
N ASN A 10 -29.42 47.21 3.15
CA ASN A 10 -29.16 46.68 1.81
C ASN A 10 -27.95 45.73 1.74
N LYS A 11 -26.94 45.91 2.61
CA LYS A 11 -25.79 44.98 2.67
C LYS A 11 -26.23 43.64 3.28
N TRP A 12 -26.99 43.65 4.37
CA TRP A 12 -27.49 42.41 5.00
C TRP A 12 -28.40 41.60 4.07
N VAL A 13 -29.24 42.26 3.27
CA VAL A 13 -30.06 41.56 2.26
C VAL A 13 -29.20 40.91 1.18
N LEU A 14 -28.15 41.59 0.70
CA LEU A 14 -27.21 41.03 -0.27
C LEU A 14 -26.41 39.85 0.30
N TRP A 15 -25.99 39.91 1.57
CA TRP A 15 -25.31 38.81 2.26
C TRP A 15 -26.22 37.61 2.46
N ILE A 16 -27.49 37.82 2.85
CA ILE A 16 -28.47 36.74 2.98
C ILE A 16 -28.79 36.13 1.62
N LEU A 17 -28.89 36.92 0.55
CA LEU A 17 -29.14 36.41 -0.79
C LEU A 17 -27.97 35.56 -1.31
N LEU A 18 -26.72 35.99 -1.05
CA LEU A 18 -25.51 35.23 -1.38
C LEU A 18 -25.43 33.91 -0.59
N LEU A 19 -25.83 33.93 0.68
CA LEU A 19 -25.81 32.76 1.57
C LEU A 19 -26.92 31.74 1.23
N VAL A 20 -28.07 32.22 0.73
CA VAL A 20 -29.16 31.36 0.22
C VAL A 20 -28.81 30.80 -1.17
N CYS A 21 -28.13 31.56 -2.04
CA CYS A 21 -27.65 31.05 -3.32
C CYS A 21 -26.55 30.00 -3.17
N SER A 22 -25.67 30.10 -2.17
CA SER A 22 -24.68 29.05 -1.88
C SER A 22 -25.28 27.76 -1.30
N ALA A 23 -26.46 27.84 -0.68
CA ALA A 23 -27.15 26.68 -0.10
C ALA A 23 -27.98 25.86 -1.12
N MET A 24 -28.12 26.34 -2.37
CA MET A 24 -28.91 25.66 -3.42
C MET A 24 -28.05 25.01 -4.51
N ALA A 25 -26.72 25.02 -4.37
CA ALA A 25 -25.82 24.33 -5.28
C ALA A 25 -25.61 22.86 -4.86
N TYR A 26 -26.68 22.07 -4.83
CA TYR A 26 -26.57 20.62 -4.87
C TYR A 26 -26.69 20.18 -6.32
N GLY A 27 -25.57 19.85 -6.96
CA GLY A 27 -25.63 19.07 -8.19
C GLY A 27 -26.10 17.67 -7.84
N GLN A 28 -27.37 17.33 -8.12
CA GLN A 28 -27.80 15.94 -8.05
C GLN A 28 -27.06 15.16 -9.15
N VAL A 29 -26.38 14.08 -8.76
CA VAL A 29 -25.77 13.15 -9.72
C VAL A 29 -26.90 12.60 -10.59
N PRO A 30 -26.82 12.70 -11.91
CA PRO A 30 -27.82 12.13 -12.80
C PRO A 30 -28.04 10.66 -12.48
N GLN A 31 -29.28 10.28 -12.16
CA GLN A 31 -29.67 8.90 -11.86
C GLN A 31 -29.93 8.11 -13.14
N ALA A 32 -28.96 8.13 -14.05
CA ALA A 32 -29.05 7.44 -15.34
C ALA A 32 -27.68 6.98 -15.84
N MET A 33 -27.66 5.92 -16.66
CA MET A 33 -26.48 5.41 -17.33
C MET A 33 -26.66 5.39 -18.86
N ASN A 34 -25.62 5.76 -19.61
CA ASN A 34 -25.67 5.72 -21.07
C ASN A 34 -25.65 4.27 -21.58
N PHE A 35 -26.48 3.98 -22.57
CA PHE A 35 -26.55 2.69 -23.26
C PHE A 35 -26.65 2.89 -24.77
N GLN A 36 -25.85 2.14 -25.53
CA GLN A 36 -25.89 2.15 -26.98
C GLN A 36 -25.99 0.72 -27.50
N ALA A 37 -26.87 0.48 -28.47
CA ALA A 37 -27.04 -0.80 -29.13
C ALA A 37 -27.43 -0.64 -30.59
N VAL A 38 -27.37 -1.73 -31.36
CA VAL A 38 -27.85 -1.77 -32.75
C VAL A 38 -29.13 -2.62 -32.80
N ALA A 39 -30.26 -1.98 -33.07
CA ALA A 39 -31.55 -2.64 -33.22
C ALA A 39 -31.62 -3.38 -34.56
N ARG A 40 -31.93 -4.68 -34.51
CA ARG A 40 -32.04 -5.57 -35.68
C ARG A 40 -33.39 -6.26 -35.73
N ASN A 41 -33.85 -6.60 -36.93
CA ASN A 41 -35.04 -7.42 -37.13
C ASN A 41 -34.73 -8.92 -36.95
N ALA A 42 -35.73 -9.79 -37.10
CA ALA A 42 -35.58 -11.24 -36.94
C ALA A 42 -34.60 -11.88 -37.95
N GLU A 43 -34.40 -11.25 -39.11
CA GLU A 43 -33.44 -11.68 -40.13
C GLU A 43 -32.02 -11.12 -39.90
N GLY A 44 -31.79 -10.38 -38.80
CA GLY A 44 -30.50 -9.80 -38.43
C GLY A 44 -30.16 -8.48 -39.13
N ASN A 45 -31.06 -7.93 -39.94
CA ASN A 45 -30.85 -6.64 -40.63
C ASN A 45 -31.10 -5.47 -39.67
N PRO A 46 -30.29 -4.39 -39.73
CA PRO A 46 -30.51 -3.22 -38.90
C PRO A 46 -31.85 -2.56 -39.25
N LEU A 47 -32.60 -2.17 -38.21
CA LEU A 47 -33.81 -1.37 -38.38
C LEU A 47 -33.40 0.08 -38.66
N SER A 48 -33.40 0.51 -39.92
CA SER A 48 -32.96 1.87 -40.30
C SER A 48 -34.10 2.87 -40.16
N GLU A 49 -33.85 3.98 -39.44
CA GLU A 49 -34.77 5.15 -39.36
C GLU A 49 -36.20 4.76 -38.97
N LYS A 50 -36.34 3.79 -38.05
CA LYS A 50 -37.61 3.23 -37.63
C LYS A 50 -37.84 3.51 -36.14
N GLU A 51 -39.07 3.85 -35.78
CA GLU A 51 -39.47 3.91 -34.37
C GLU A 51 -39.53 2.49 -33.77
N VAL A 52 -38.91 2.33 -32.60
CA VAL A 52 -38.86 1.09 -31.85
C VAL A 52 -39.21 1.35 -30.38
N GLY A 53 -39.90 0.38 -29.77
CA GLY A 53 -40.15 0.36 -28.33
C GLY A 53 -39.08 -0.49 -27.67
N ILE A 54 -38.42 0.02 -26.63
CA ILE A 54 -37.40 -0.73 -25.89
C ILE A 54 -37.80 -0.80 -24.43
N LYS A 55 -37.81 -2.00 -23.87
CA LYS A 55 -37.99 -2.24 -22.44
C LYS A 55 -36.65 -2.70 -21.85
N VAL A 56 -36.26 -2.04 -20.76
CA VAL A 56 -35.03 -2.31 -20.02
C VAL A 56 -35.43 -2.80 -18.63
N GLU A 57 -34.86 -3.91 -18.18
CA GLU A 57 -35.10 -4.50 -16.86
C GLU A 57 -33.77 -4.85 -16.20
N VAL A 58 -33.64 -4.54 -14.90
CA VAL A 58 -32.51 -4.92 -14.05
C VAL A 58 -32.93 -6.09 -13.18
N LEU A 59 -32.23 -7.22 -13.30
CA LEU A 59 -32.50 -8.45 -12.56
C LEU A 59 -31.40 -8.70 -11.52
N GLN A 60 -31.80 -9.14 -10.33
CA GLN A 60 -30.87 -9.50 -9.25
C GLN A 60 -30.56 -11.00 -9.22
N GLY A 61 -29.28 -11.36 -9.09
CA GLY A 61 -28.78 -12.70 -8.79
C GLY A 61 -28.40 -13.55 -10.00
N ASN A 62 -29.28 -13.68 -11.00
CA ASN A 62 -28.99 -14.41 -12.24
C ASN A 62 -29.83 -13.90 -13.43
N THR A 63 -29.63 -14.45 -14.63
CA THR A 63 -30.33 -14.06 -15.87
C THR A 63 -31.84 -14.29 -15.85
N SER A 64 -32.37 -15.06 -14.89
CA SER A 64 -33.80 -15.26 -14.62
C SER A 64 -34.19 -14.78 -13.21
N GLY A 65 -33.39 -13.87 -12.64
CA GLY A 65 -33.54 -13.35 -11.29
C GLY A 65 -34.77 -12.46 -11.10
N THR A 66 -34.91 -11.89 -9.91
CA THR A 66 -36.02 -10.99 -9.61
C THR A 66 -35.78 -9.64 -10.29
N VAL A 67 -36.79 -9.10 -10.99
CA VAL A 67 -36.73 -7.75 -11.56
C VAL A 67 -36.80 -6.75 -10.42
N VAL A 68 -35.74 -5.96 -10.23
CA VAL A 68 -35.67 -4.92 -9.18
C VAL A 68 -35.95 -3.52 -9.74
N TYR A 69 -35.84 -3.36 -11.05
CA TYR A 69 -36.16 -2.14 -11.78
C TYR A 69 -36.54 -2.44 -13.23
N GLY A 70 -37.47 -1.69 -13.79
CA GLY A 70 -37.80 -1.75 -15.20
C GLY A 70 -38.35 -0.43 -15.74
N GLU A 71 -38.04 -0.14 -17.01
CA GLU A 71 -38.48 1.06 -17.71
C GLU A 71 -38.71 0.81 -19.21
N ALA A 72 -39.49 1.69 -19.84
CA ALA A 72 -39.73 1.71 -21.27
C ALA A 72 -39.20 2.99 -21.93
N HIS A 73 -38.68 2.82 -23.13
CA HIS A 73 -38.23 3.87 -24.04
C HIS A 73 -38.95 3.76 -25.37
N ARG A 74 -39.17 4.91 -26.01
CA ARG A 74 -39.57 5.02 -27.42
C ARG A 74 -38.54 5.88 -28.13
N THR A 75 -37.91 5.34 -29.16
CA THR A 75 -36.85 6.04 -29.88
C THR A 75 -36.86 5.67 -31.35
N THR A 76 -36.27 6.53 -32.18
CA THR A 76 -36.07 6.27 -33.61
C THR A 76 -34.63 5.85 -33.83
N THR A 77 -34.44 4.71 -34.48
CA THR A 77 -33.11 4.20 -34.81
C THR A 77 -32.39 5.09 -35.83
N ALA A 78 -31.06 5.13 -35.80
CA ALA A 78 -30.27 5.74 -36.85
C ALA A 78 -30.28 4.89 -38.14
N LYS A 79 -29.72 5.41 -39.24
CA LYS A 79 -29.61 4.70 -40.53
C LYS A 79 -28.93 3.33 -40.45
N ASN A 80 -28.02 3.15 -39.50
CA ASN A 80 -27.31 1.90 -39.25
C ASN A 80 -27.98 1.03 -38.16
N GLY A 81 -29.17 1.41 -37.67
CA GLY A 81 -29.87 0.72 -36.60
C GLY A 81 -29.45 1.09 -35.19
N VAL A 82 -28.50 2.02 -35.02
CA VAL A 82 -28.03 2.43 -33.68
C VAL A 82 -29.14 3.14 -32.89
N VAL A 83 -29.28 2.77 -31.63
CA VAL A 83 -30.08 3.47 -30.61
C VAL A 83 -29.17 3.95 -29.49
N ASN A 84 -29.43 5.17 -29.00
CA ASN A 84 -28.78 5.74 -27.82
C ASN A 84 -29.87 5.98 -26.77
N LEU A 85 -29.68 5.42 -25.58
CA LEU A 85 -30.62 5.51 -24.46
C LEU A 85 -29.88 5.97 -23.20
N GLN A 86 -30.60 6.62 -22.30
CA GLN A 86 -30.17 6.85 -20.93
C GLN A 86 -31.05 6.00 -20.02
N ILE A 87 -30.49 4.90 -19.52
CA ILE A 87 -31.20 3.98 -18.64
C ILE A 87 -31.36 4.65 -17.28
N GLY A 88 -32.57 4.78 -16.77
CA GLY A 88 -32.91 5.58 -15.58
C GLY A 88 -33.71 6.85 -15.90
N ASP A 89 -33.75 7.27 -17.17
CA ASP A 89 -34.56 8.40 -17.67
C ASP A 89 -35.75 7.91 -18.54
N GLY A 90 -36.03 6.60 -18.52
CA GLY A 90 -37.17 6.02 -19.23
C GLY A 90 -38.50 6.19 -18.48
N THR A 91 -39.59 5.76 -19.11
CA THR A 91 -40.88 5.65 -18.42
C THR A 91 -40.85 4.43 -17.50
N ALA A 92 -40.77 4.65 -16.18
CA ALA A 92 -40.71 3.57 -15.20
C ALA A 92 -41.92 2.61 -15.30
N ILE A 93 -41.64 1.31 -15.24
CA ILE A 93 -42.60 0.20 -15.22
C ILE A 93 -42.64 -0.44 -13.83
N GLU A 94 -41.46 -0.65 -13.24
CA GLU A 94 -41.29 -1.33 -11.96
C GLU A 94 -40.11 -0.73 -11.19
N GLY A 95 -40.28 -0.50 -9.89
CA GLY A 95 -39.25 0.13 -9.05
C GLY A 95 -38.91 1.56 -9.45
N THR A 96 -37.80 2.07 -8.89
CA THR A 96 -37.20 3.34 -9.29
C THR A 96 -35.70 3.14 -9.44
N PHE A 97 -35.04 3.81 -10.38
CA PHE A 97 -33.61 3.60 -10.63
C PHE A 97 -32.76 3.96 -9.38
N ALA A 98 -33.14 5.03 -8.69
CA ALA A 98 -32.53 5.45 -7.42
C ALA A 98 -32.79 4.49 -6.24
N GLY A 99 -33.81 3.63 -6.34
CA GLY A 99 -34.16 2.65 -5.31
C GLY A 99 -33.44 1.31 -5.44
N ILE A 100 -32.57 1.14 -6.45
CA ILE A 100 -31.80 -0.09 -6.64
C ILE A 100 -30.66 -0.12 -5.60
N ASP A 101 -30.63 -1.16 -4.79
CA ASP A 101 -29.54 -1.42 -3.84
C ASP A 101 -28.34 -2.07 -4.55
N TRP A 102 -27.48 -1.25 -5.16
CA TRP A 102 -26.35 -1.72 -5.96
C TRP A 102 -25.30 -2.55 -5.19
N SER A 103 -25.38 -2.65 -3.85
CA SER A 103 -24.46 -3.45 -3.03
C SER A 103 -24.67 -4.97 -3.18
N ARG A 104 -25.84 -5.40 -3.65
CA ARG A 104 -26.25 -6.81 -3.65
C ARG A 104 -25.98 -7.53 -4.98
N SER A 105 -24.74 -7.41 -5.46
CA SER A 105 -24.20 -8.06 -6.67
C SER A 105 -24.48 -9.59 -6.71
N PRO A 106 -24.66 -10.22 -7.89
CA PRO A 106 -24.59 -9.65 -9.25
C PRO A 106 -25.93 -9.16 -9.81
N TYR A 107 -25.86 -8.20 -10.74
CA TYR A 107 -26.99 -7.66 -11.50
C TYR A 107 -26.91 -7.99 -12.99
N TYR A 108 -28.06 -8.13 -13.64
CA TYR A 108 -28.19 -8.42 -15.07
C TYR A 108 -29.13 -7.41 -15.73
N LEU A 109 -28.76 -6.96 -16.93
CA LEU A 109 -29.57 -6.08 -17.76
C LEU A 109 -30.26 -6.89 -18.85
N ARG A 110 -31.60 -6.97 -18.79
CA ARG A 110 -32.44 -7.58 -19.83
C ARG A 110 -33.02 -6.49 -20.71
N ILE A 111 -32.81 -6.63 -22.01
CA ILE A 111 -33.30 -5.74 -23.05
C ILE A 111 -34.34 -6.50 -23.86
N SER A 112 -35.52 -5.91 -23.96
CA SER A 112 -36.60 -6.39 -24.83
C SER A 112 -37.01 -5.30 -25.81
N MET A 113 -37.43 -5.66 -27.02
CA MET A 113 -37.78 -4.71 -28.07
C MET A 113 -39.10 -5.07 -28.75
N ASP A 114 -39.88 -4.03 -29.07
CA ASP A 114 -40.98 -4.05 -30.01
C ASP A 114 -40.53 -3.30 -31.26
N THR A 115 -40.49 -4.01 -32.39
CA THR A 115 -39.94 -3.48 -33.64
C THR A 115 -40.82 -2.46 -34.33
N ASP A 116 -42.05 -2.25 -33.86
CA ASP A 116 -43.06 -1.36 -34.44
C ASP A 116 -43.39 -0.17 -33.50
N GLY A 117 -42.57 0.06 -32.47
CA GLY A 117 -42.76 1.17 -31.52
C GLY A 117 -43.82 0.88 -30.44
N GLY A 118 -44.38 -0.32 -30.43
CA GLY A 118 -45.42 -0.76 -29.50
C GLY A 118 -44.91 -1.15 -28.12
N THR A 119 -45.76 -1.84 -27.36
CA THR A 119 -45.46 -2.38 -26.03
C THR A 119 -45.43 -3.91 -26.00
N SER A 120 -45.42 -4.57 -27.17
CA SER A 120 -45.38 -6.02 -27.30
C SER A 120 -43.91 -6.50 -27.35
N TYR A 121 -43.19 -6.23 -26.26
CA TYR A 121 -41.75 -6.45 -26.19
C TYR A 121 -41.38 -7.93 -26.26
N LYS A 122 -40.36 -8.25 -27.06
CA LYS A 122 -39.69 -9.56 -27.08
C LYS A 122 -38.26 -9.42 -26.57
N GLU A 123 -37.81 -10.35 -25.74
CA GLU A 123 -36.43 -10.35 -25.24
C GLU A 123 -35.44 -10.44 -26.41
N VAL A 124 -34.44 -9.56 -26.38
CA VAL A 124 -33.36 -9.48 -27.38
C VAL A 124 -32.05 -9.94 -26.77
N ALA A 125 -31.76 -9.53 -25.54
CA ALA A 125 -30.52 -9.86 -24.85
C ALA A 125 -30.70 -9.77 -23.33
N THR A 126 -29.99 -10.64 -22.62
CA THR A 126 -29.77 -10.52 -21.17
C THR A 126 -28.28 -10.67 -20.92
N GLN A 127 -27.67 -9.66 -20.28
CA GLN A 127 -26.22 -9.62 -20.03
C GLN A 127 -25.94 -9.22 -18.59
N GLN A 128 -24.85 -9.72 -18.01
CA GLN A 128 -24.42 -9.29 -16.68
C GLN A 128 -23.95 -7.83 -16.73
N MET A 129 -24.35 -7.05 -15.74
CA MET A 129 -23.80 -5.72 -15.51
C MET A 129 -22.46 -5.87 -14.83
N LEU A 130 -21.40 -5.38 -15.47
CA LEU A 130 -20.09 -5.24 -14.87
C LEU A 130 -19.89 -3.79 -14.43
N ALA A 131 -19.05 -3.57 -13.42
CA ALA A 131 -18.72 -2.24 -12.97
C ALA A 131 -18.00 -1.46 -14.08
N VAL A 132 -18.44 -0.23 -14.33
CA VAL A 132 -17.74 0.70 -15.23
C VAL A 132 -16.53 1.31 -14.52
N PRO A 133 -15.48 1.78 -15.23
CA PRO A 133 -14.28 2.33 -14.59
C PRO A 133 -14.55 3.45 -13.58
N TYR A 134 -15.55 4.30 -13.83
CA TYR A 134 -15.97 5.34 -12.87
C TYR A 134 -16.64 4.75 -11.61
N ALA A 135 -17.39 3.65 -11.74
CA ALA A 135 -17.99 2.95 -10.61
C ALA A 135 -16.94 2.18 -9.79
N LEU A 136 -15.92 1.60 -10.45
CA LEU A 136 -14.75 1.00 -9.76
C LEU A 136 -13.93 2.07 -9.03
N TYR A 137 -13.79 3.25 -9.62
CA TYR A 137 -13.17 4.41 -8.98
C TYR A 137 -14.04 4.94 -7.82
N ALA A 138 -15.37 4.99 -7.99
CA ALA A 138 -16.32 5.38 -6.96
C ALA A 138 -16.53 4.32 -5.87
N GLU A 139 -16.22 3.04 -6.09
CA GLU A 139 -16.13 2.01 -5.06
C GLU A 139 -14.88 2.27 -4.19
N ARG A 140 -13.76 2.60 -4.82
CA ARG A 140 -12.53 3.01 -4.12
C ARG A 140 -12.69 4.34 -3.37
N ALA A 141 -13.47 5.28 -3.90
CA ALA A 141 -13.71 6.59 -3.28
C ALA A 141 -14.93 6.62 -2.34
N GLY A 142 -15.98 5.84 -2.63
CA GLY A 142 -17.26 5.78 -1.92
C GLY A 142 -17.24 4.90 -0.66
N ASN A 143 -16.09 4.29 -0.35
CA ASN A 143 -15.81 3.75 0.97
C ASN A 143 -15.50 4.86 2.01
N SER A 144 -15.72 6.13 1.66
CA SER A 144 -15.61 7.29 2.55
C SER A 144 -16.93 8.10 2.61
N GLY A 145 -17.80 7.75 3.57
CA GLY A 145 -18.99 8.52 4.02
C GLY A 145 -20.34 7.99 3.52
N ASN A 146 -21.33 7.60 4.34
CA ASN A 146 -21.67 7.96 5.72
C ASN A 146 -22.40 6.82 6.46
N ASP A 147 -22.19 6.81 7.78
CA ASP A 147 -22.75 6.01 8.88
C ASP A 147 -22.25 4.55 9.02
N VAL A 148 -21.38 4.37 10.03
CA VAL A 148 -20.65 3.18 10.54
C VAL A 148 -19.26 2.87 9.92
N SER A 149 -18.82 3.53 8.85
CA SER A 149 -17.59 3.13 8.12
C SER A 149 -16.40 4.10 8.18
N ALA A 150 -16.30 5.00 9.17
CA ALA A 150 -15.06 5.76 9.40
C ALA A 150 -13.98 4.95 10.13
N HIS A 151 -14.36 3.82 10.74
CA HIS A 151 -13.48 2.98 11.54
C HIS A 151 -13.70 1.50 11.22
N ASN A 152 -13.59 1.16 9.94
CA ASN A 152 -13.76 -0.22 9.49
C ASN A 152 -12.41 -0.95 9.52
N PHE A 153 -12.43 -2.25 9.80
CA PHE A 153 -11.27 -3.12 9.73
C PHE A 153 -11.59 -4.36 8.89
N ILE A 154 -10.55 -4.88 8.24
CA ILE A 154 -10.62 -6.11 7.45
C ILE A 154 -9.74 -7.18 8.09
N VAL A 155 -10.20 -8.43 8.01
CA VAL A 155 -9.43 -9.59 8.42
C VAL A 155 -8.77 -10.16 7.16
N THR A 156 -7.46 -10.37 7.21
CA THR A 156 -6.62 -10.85 6.12
C THR A 156 -5.74 -11.98 6.63
N GLY A 157 -5.76 -13.10 5.93
CA GLY A 157 -5.05 -14.33 6.30
C GLY A 157 -5.60 -15.47 5.45
N ASP A 158 -4.83 -16.53 5.30
CA ASP A 158 -5.15 -17.72 4.52
C ASP A 158 -5.69 -18.89 5.38
N GLY A 159 -5.76 -18.70 6.71
CA GLY A 159 -6.35 -19.63 7.67
C GLY A 159 -7.88 -19.72 7.64
N GLU A 160 -8.43 -20.87 8.06
CA GLU A 160 -9.88 -21.13 8.15
C GLU A 160 -10.59 -20.18 9.16
N ASP A 161 -9.86 -19.77 10.19
CA ASP A 161 -10.22 -18.77 11.19
C ASP A 161 -10.33 -17.36 10.59
N ALA A 162 -9.34 -16.93 9.80
CA ALA A 162 -9.40 -15.67 9.06
C ALA A 162 -10.59 -15.66 8.09
N TYR A 163 -10.81 -16.78 7.39
CA TYR A 163 -11.93 -16.93 6.46
C TYR A 163 -13.29 -16.87 7.18
N CYS A 164 -13.47 -17.55 8.32
CA CYS A 164 -14.74 -17.54 9.03
C CYS A 164 -15.05 -16.16 9.64
N LEU A 165 -14.04 -15.43 10.12
CA LEU A 165 -14.19 -14.05 10.61
C LEU A 165 -14.45 -13.04 9.48
N ALA A 166 -13.83 -13.22 8.31
CA ALA A 166 -14.03 -12.36 7.16
C ALA A 166 -15.40 -12.55 6.49
N THR A 167 -15.92 -13.78 6.47
CA THR A 167 -17.13 -14.15 5.71
C THR A 167 -18.37 -14.41 6.56
N GLY A 168 -18.20 -14.64 7.87
CA GLY A 168 -19.25 -15.12 8.76
C GLY A 168 -19.65 -16.59 8.52
N ALA A 169 -18.86 -17.33 7.72
CA ALA A 169 -19.08 -18.74 7.48
C ALA A 169 -18.89 -19.57 8.76
N GLU A 170 -19.58 -20.71 8.82
CA GLU A 170 -19.39 -21.71 9.88
C GLU A 170 -18.53 -22.84 9.31
N LEU A 171 -17.41 -23.13 9.97
CA LEU A 171 -16.44 -24.15 9.53
C LEU A 171 -16.18 -25.17 10.64
N SER A 172 -15.65 -26.34 10.26
CA SER A 172 -15.28 -27.41 11.18
C SER A 172 -13.82 -27.79 10.97
N TYR A 173 -13.07 -27.89 12.07
CA TYR A 173 -11.62 -28.09 12.08
C TYR A 173 -11.22 -29.13 13.14
N GLU A 174 -10.37 -30.10 12.77
CA GLU A 174 -9.87 -31.13 13.69
C GLU A 174 -8.34 -31.04 13.84
N ALA A 175 -7.86 -30.70 15.04
CA ALA A 175 -6.42 -30.58 15.32
C ALA A 175 -6.11 -30.76 16.81
N SER A 176 -4.95 -31.34 17.12
CA SER A 176 -4.46 -31.54 18.50
C SER A 176 -4.00 -30.25 19.18
N TYR A 177 -3.61 -29.27 18.37
CA TYR A 177 -3.21 -27.92 18.79
C TYR A 177 -4.12 -26.92 18.07
N PHE A 178 -4.37 -25.78 18.69
CA PHE A 178 -5.26 -24.80 18.12
C PHE A 178 -4.77 -23.40 18.45
N GLY A 179 -4.53 -22.63 17.39
CA GLY A 179 -4.10 -21.24 17.46
C GLY A 179 -4.73 -20.46 16.30
N PHE A 180 -4.71 -19.14 16.43
CA PHE A 180 -5.29 -18.20 15.49
C PHE A 180 -4.18 -17.28 15.01
N GLU A 181 -3.95 -17.26 13.70
CA GLU A 181 -2.89 -16.44 13.10
C GLU A 181 -3.46 -15.69 11.90
N PHE A 182 -3.69 -14.40 12.06
CA PHE A 182 -4.18 -13.57 10.97
C PHE A 182 -3.93 -12.09 11.21
N SER A 183 -3.90 -11.32 10.14
CA SER A 183 -3.78 -9.87 10.21
C SER A 183 -5.14 -9.19 10.18
N VAL A 184 -5.28 -8.13 10.96
CA VAL A 184 -6.37 -7.17 10.91
C VAL A 184 -5.80 -5.89 10.34
N SER A 185 -6.37 -5.35 9.26
CA SER A 185 -5.97 -4.05 8.72
C SER A 185 -7.02 -2.99 9.03
N TYR A 186 -6.59 -1.85 9.56
CA TYR A 186 -7.43 -0.71 9.88
C TYR A 186 -7.54 0.19 8.65
N LEU A 187 -8.76 0.40 8.16
CA LEU A 187 -8.99 1.11 6.90
C LEU A 187 -8.95 2.64 7.04
N ASP A 188 -8.84 3.13 8.27
CA ASP A 188 -8.83 4.55 8.63
C ASP A 188 -7.46 5.06 9.06
N GLY A 189 -6.46 4.16 9.15
CA GLY A 189 -5.10 4.50 9.57
C GLY A 189 -4.99 4.94 11.02
N GLU A 190 -6.01 4.69 11.83
CA GLU A 190 -5.97 4.87 13.28
C GLU A 190 -5.90 3.51 13.97
N ASP A 191 -5.18 3.42 15.10
CA ASP A 191 -5.26 2.21 15.92
C ASP A 191 -6.69 2.08 16.47
N GLN A 192 -7.43 1.15 15.89
CA GLN A 192 -8.81 0.87 16.25
C GLN A 192 -8.93 0.05 17.54
N LYS A 193 -7.81 -0.36 18.15
CA LYS A 193 -7.73 -1.19 19.36
C LYS A 193 -8.64 -2.41 19.23
N VAL A 194 -8.42 -3.21 18.20
CA VAL A 194 -9.22 -4.40 17.96
C VAL A 194 -8.91 -5.44 19.05
N GLU A 195 -9.95 -5.81 19.78
CA GLU A 195 -9.95 -6.87 20.78
C GLU A 195 -10.48 -8.15 20.15
N PHE A 196 -9.82 -9.27 20.46
CA PHE A 196 -10.26 -10.60 20.06
C PHE A 196 -10.83 -11.34 21.27
N THR A 197 -11.94 -12.05 21.07
CA THR A 197 -12.52 -12.91 22.10
C THR A 197 -12.99 -14.23 21.49
N VAL A 198 -12.86 -15.30 22.28
CA VAL A 198 -13.34 -16.64 21.94
C VAL A 198 -14.38 -17.07 22.97
N GLU A 199 -15.60 -17.36 22.51
CA GLU A 199 -16.64 -17.96 23.33
C GLU A 199 -16.74 -19.46 23.03
N GLY A 200 -17.04 -20.28 24.03
CA GLY A 200 -17.25 -21.74 23.87
C GLY A 200 -16.05 -22.62 24.21
N LEU A 201 -14.94 -22.03 24.67
CA LEU A 201 -13.79 -22.77 25.18
C LEU A 201 -14.11 -23.49 26.50
N PRO A 202 -13.48 -24.66 26.76
CA PRO A 202 -13.57 -25.32 28.06
C PRO A 202 -12.90 -24.47 29.15
N ASN A 203 -13.35 -24.60 30.39
CA ASN A 203 -12.86 -23.77 31.52
C ASN A 203 -11.36 -23.97 31.80
N GLU A 204 -10.82 -25.14 31.42
CA GLU A 204 -9.41 -25.48 31.61
C GLU A 204 -8.52 -24.89 30.51
N ALA A 205 -9.08 -24.46 29.38
CA ALA A 205 -8.31 -23.87 28.31
C ALA A 205 -7.87 -22.44 28.65
N VAL A 206 -6.66 -22.11 28.23
CA VAL A 206 -6.03 -20.80 28.40
C VAL A 206 -5.79 -20.21 27.01
N LEU A 207 -6.08 -18.93 26.85
CA LEU A 207 -5.70 -18.16 25.67
C LEU A 207 -4.37 -17.46 25.96
N ASP A 208 -3.33 -17.78 25.19
CA ASP A 208 -2.06 -17.05 25.19
C ASP A 208 -2.07 -16.06 24.02
N ASP A 209 -2.25 -14.77 24.31
CA ASP A 209 -2.37 -13.71 23.29
C ASP A 209 -0.98 -13.10 23.00
N LYS A 210 -0.42 -13.47 21.85
CA LYS A 210 0.85 -12.98 21.29
C LYS A 210 0.65 -11.88 20.25
N SER A 211 -0.57 -11.36 20.13
CA SER A 211 -0.93 -10.39 19.10
C SER A 211 -0.15 -9.09 19.24
N ILE A 212 0.21 -8.50 18.10
CA ILE A 212 0.92 -7.22 18.02
C ILE A 212 0.02 -6.20 17.32
N SER A 213 -0.24 -5.05 17.98
CA SER A 213 -1.06 -3.97 17.42
C SER A 213 -0.21 -2.78 16.95
N GLY A 214 -0.64 -2.12 15.88
CA GLY A 214 -0.08 -0.89 15.35
C GLY A 214 -1.14 0.01 14.71
N ALA A 215 -0.77 1.20 14.25
CA ALA A 215 -1.72 2.20 13.74
C ALA A 215 -2.47 1.78 12.47
N TYR A 216 -1.99 0.79 11.73
CA TYR A 216 -2.57 0.35 10.46
C TYR A 216 -3.17 -1.06 10.54
N GLY A 217 -3.07 -1.70 11.70
CA GLY A 217 -3.54 -3.06 11.84
C GLY A 217 -3.02 -3.75 13.09
N LYS A 218 -3.56 -4.94 13.33
CA LYS A 218 -3.17 -5.83 14.41
C LYS A 218 -2.87 -7.20 13.83
N TYR A 219 -1.66 -7.69 14.02
CA TYR A 219 -1.36 -9.10 13.81
C TYR A 219 -1.91 -9.87 15.01
N ILE A 220 -2.87 -10.75 14.77
CA ILE A 220 -3.45 -11.64 15.77
C ILE A 220 -2.66 -12.93 15.76
N ASP A 221 -2.13 -13.30 16.91
CA ASP A 221 -1.45 -14.56 17.17
C ASP A 221 -1.91 -15.01 18.55
N ILE A 222 -2.80 -16.01 18.59
CA ILE A 222 -3.44 -16.46 19.83
C ILE A 222 -3.40 -17.97 19.89
N ASP A 223 -2.83 -18.51 20.95
CA ASP A 223 -2.73 -19.95 21.16
C ASP A 223 -3.73 -20.43 22.22
N VAL A 224 -4.31 -21.60 22.00
CA VAL A 224 -5.21 -22.27 22.94
C VAL A 224 -4.49 -23.41 23.64
N GLU A 225 -4.14 -23.18 24.89
CA GLU A 225 -3.41 -24.11 25.73
C GLU A 225 -4.34 -24.84 26.70
N ASN A 226 -3.93 -26.01 27.20
CA ASN A 226 -4.62 -26.77 28.26
C ASN A 226 -6.08 -27.18 27.97
N ALA A 227 -6.49 -27.22 26.70
CA ALA A 227 -7.82 -27.70 26.33
C ALA A 227 -7.90 -29.24 26.46
N PRO A 228 -8.92 -29.81 27.13
CA PRO A 228 -9.15 -31.26 27.15
C PRO A 228 -9.53 -31.82 25.77
N ALA A 229 -9.46 -33.14 25.61
CA ALA A 229 -9.98 -33.80 24.42
C ALA A 229 -11.50 -33.61 24.31
N GLY A 230 -11.99 -33.17 23.14
CA GLY A 230 -13.39 -32.89 22.94
C GLY A 230 -13.69 -32.16 21.64
N THR A 231 -14.97 -31.87 21.41
CA THR A 231 -15.46 -31.04 20.31
C THR A 231 -16.12 -29.80 20.89
N TYR A 232 -15.66 -28.62 20.49
CA TYR A 232 -16.02 -27.33 21.04
C TYR A 232 -16.59 -26.43 19.93
N PRO A 233 -17.87 -26.02 20.01
CA PRO A 233 -18.41 -24.98 19.16
C PRO A 233 -17.93 -23.62 19.67
N LEU A 234 -17.08 -22.98 18.90
CA LEU A 234 -16.45 -21.71 19.21
C LEU A 234 -17.11 -20.56 18.45
N THR A 235 -17.23 -19.41 19.10
CA THR A 235 -17.58 -18.14 18.46
C THR A 235 -16.41 -17.18 18.60
N LEU A 236 -15.81 -16.81 17.47
CA LEU A 236 -14.70 -15.87 17.40
C LEU A 236 -15.27 -14.47 17.17
N LYS A 237 -14.82 -13.48 17.95
CA LYS A 237 -15.27 -12.10 17.80
C LYS A 237 -14.08 -11.16 17.78
N LEU A 238 -14.02 -10.31 16.75
CA LEU A 238 -13.16 -9.15 16.72
C LEU A 238 -14.02 -7.91 16.91
N LYS A 239 -13.64 -7.04 17.83
CA LYS A 239 -14.36 -5.80 18.10
C LYS A 239 -13.39 -4.64 18.21
N ASN A 240 -13.65 -3.56 17.50
CA ASN A 240 -12.87 -2.33 17.67
C ASN A 240 -13.45 -1.42 18.78
N LYS A 241 -12.66 -0.43 19.21
CA LYS A 241 -13.06 0.59 20.19
C LYS A 241 -14.28 1.42 19.77
N TYR A 242 -14.63 1.40 18.49
CA TYR A 242 -15.75 2.10 17.90
C TYR A 242 -17.02 1.26 17.82
N GLY A 243 -16.97 0.00 18.28
CA GLY A 243 -18.12 -0.89 18.40
C GLY A 243 -18.45 -1.70 17.14
N MET A 244 -17.62 -1.65 16.09
CA MET A 244 -17.75 -2.52 14.93
C MET A 244 -17.21 -3.91 15.26
N GLU A 245 -17.93 -4.94 14.82
CA GLU A 245 -17.66 -6.34 15.14
C GLU A 245 -17.57 -7.21 13.88
N ARG A 246 -16.71 -8.23 13.94
CA ARG A 246 -16.69 -9.38 13.03
C ARG A 246 -16.86 -10.64 13.86
N VAL A 247 -17.77 -11.51 13.44
CA VAL A 247 -18.10 -12.75 14.16
C VAL A 247 -17.94 -13.94 13.23
N GLY A 248 -17.10 -14.88 13.62
CA GLY A 248 -16.90 -16.17 12.95
C GLY A 248 -17.35 -17.32 13.85
N LYS A 249 -17.79 -18.42 13.26
CA LYS A 249 -18.15 -19.64 14.00
C LYS A 249 -17.29 -20.80 13.56
N LEU A 250 -16.77 -21.55 14.52
CA LEU A 250 -15.92 -22.69 14.27
C LEU A 250 -16.32 -23.88 15.14
N ILE A 251 -16.26 -25.09 14.62
CA ILE A 251 -16.36 -26.32 15.41
C ILE A 251 -14.96 -26.92 15.48
N TRP A 252 -14.32 -26.85 16.66
CA TRP A 252 -12.98 -27.39 16.88
C TRP A 252 -13.03 -28.75 17.58
N THR A 253 -12.41 -29.79 17.00
CA THR A 253 -12.23 -31.09 17.66
C THR A 253 -10.75 -31.33 17.96
N THR A 254 -10.42 -31.67 19.22
CA THR A 254 -9.04 -31.91 19.68
C THR A 254 -8.90 -33.20 20.51
N SER A 255 -7.69 -33.77 20.50
CA SER A 255 -7.25 -34.83 21.40
C SER A 255 -6.65 -34.33 22.72
N GLY A 256 -6.57 -33.00 22.91
CA GLY A 256 -6.03 -32.29 24.08
C GLY A 256 -4.79 -31.43 23.75
N SER A 257 -4.73 -30.19 24.27
CA SER A 257 -3.60 -29.24 24.12
C SER A 257 -2.85 -28.99 25.44
N SER A 258 -1.58 -28.55 25.39
CA SER A 258 -0.74 -28.29 26.58
C SER A 258 0.15 -27.05 26.39
N GLY A 259 0.16 -26.12 27.37
CA GLY A 259 1.04 -24.95 27.41
C GLY A 259 0.91 -24.14 28.72
N GLU A 260 1.85 -23.23 29.03
CA GLU A 260 1.85 -22.39 30.25
C GLU A 260 1.58 -20.90 29.92
N PRO A 261 0.69 -20.19 30.67
CA PRO A 261 0.31 -18.79 30.37
C PRO A 261 1.48 -17.80 30.51
N SER A 262 1.61 -16.86 29.55
CA SER A 262 2.59 -15.77 29.61
C SER A 262 1.96 -14.40 29.96
N ASP A 263 2.66 -13.58 30.75
CA ASP A 263 2.23 -12.27 31.26
C ASP A 263 2.25 -11.14 30.19
N GLU A 264 1.46 -10.08 30.41
CA GLU A 264 1.28 -8.85 29.59
C GLU A 264 2.57 -8.33 28.91
N LEU A 265 2.50 -8.06 27.60
CA LEU A 265 3.63 -7.64 26.75
C LEU A 265 4.04 -6.16 26.96
N THR A 266 5.26 -5.97 27.46
CA THR A 266 6.07 -4.77 27.67
C THR A 266 7.45 -5.08 27.06
N PRO A 267 8.36 -4.11 26.83
CA PRO A 267 9.72 -4.42 26.39
C PRO A 267 10.43 -5.44 27.30
N ASP A 268 10.19 -5.37 28.61
CA ASP A 268 10.72 -6.32 29.60
C ASP A 268 10.05 -7.71 29.52
N THR A 269 8.84 -7.82 28.95
CA THR A 269 8.16 -9.11 28.80
C THR A 269 8.25 -9.72 27.39
N PHE A 270 8.49 -8.94 26.34
CA PHE A 270 8.72 -9.45 24.98
C PHE A 270 10.19 -9.80 24.71
N TRP A 271 11.15 -8.92 25.02
CA TRP A 271 12.58 -9.12 24.69
C TRP A 271 13.29 -9.93 25.77
N LYS A 272 12.88 -11.19 25.97
CA LYS A 272 13.44 -12.07 27.01
C LYS A 272 14.54 -12.98 26.49
N THR A 273 14.34 -13.63 25.35
CA THR A 273 15.22 -14.73 24.89
C THR A 273 15.86 -14.41 23.56
N ASP A 274 16.94 -15.13 23.23
CA ASP A 274 17.53 -15.13 21.89
C ASP A 274 16.50 -15.40 20.79
N GLU A 275 15.53 -16.28 21.05
CA GLU A 275 14.51 -16.66 20.07
C GLU A 275 13.58 -15.49 19.75
N HIS A 276 13.12 -14.74 20.76
CA HIS A 276 12.28 -13.57 20.52
C HIS A 276 13.00 -12.51 19.68
N VAL A 277 14.29 -12.29 19.95
CA VAL A 277 15.12 -11.37 19.16
C VAL A 277 15.25 -11.84 17.71
N LYS A 278 15.50 -13.14 17.50
CA LYS A 278 15.63 -13.75 16.18
C LYS A 278 14.33 -13.77 15.39
N MET A 279 13.18 -13.98 16.04
CA MET A 279 11.86 -13.89 15.41
C MET A 279 11.60 -12.47 14.90
N ALA A 280 11.81 -11.45 15.75
CA ALA A 280 11.65 -10.06 15.34
C ALA A 280 12.60 -9.68 14.20
N LEU A 281 13.85 -10.13 14.27
CA LEU A 281 14.83 -9.93 13.21
C LEU A 281 14.44 -10.63 11.91
N THR A 282 13.84 -11.83 11.98
CA THR A 282 13.33 -12.55 10.80
C THR A 282 12.22 -11.76 10.10
N ALA A 283 11.30 -11.16 10.86
CA ALA A 283 10.25 -10.30 10.32
C ALA A 283 10.80 -8.99 9.70
N ILE A 284 11.87 -8.43 10.28
CA ILE A 284 12.59 -7.29 9.68
C ILE A 284 13.23 -7.70 8.36
N ILE A 285 13.95 -8.83 8.33
CA ILE A 285 14.63 -9.33 7.13
C ILE A 285 13.62 -9.61 6.02
N GLY A 286 12.48 -10.23 6.32
CA GLY A 286 11.43 -10.50 5.34
C GLY A 286 10.95 -9.23 4.63
N SER A 287 10.54 -8.22 5.39
CA SER A 287 10.08 -6.95 4.80
C SER A 287 11.20 -6.13 4.17
N TYR A 288 12.43 -6.23 4.69
CA TYR A 288 13.60 -5.66 4.05
C TYR A 288 13.84 -6.27 2.68
N GLN A 289 13.77 -7.59 2.53
CA GLN A 289 13.98 -8.26 1.25
C GLN A 289 12.89 -7.89 0.23
N GLU A 290 11.62 -7.79 0.66
CA GLU A 290 10.54 -7.30 -0.21
C GLU A 290 10.80 -5.86 -0.68
N TYR A 291 11.19 -4.98 0.25
CA TYR A 291 11.57 -3.60 -0.09
C TYR A 291 12.78 -3.55 -1.03
N LYS A 292 13.80 -4.35 -0.77
CA LYS A 292 15.04 -4.43 -1.55
C LYS A 292 14.73 -4.84 -2.99
N VAL A 293 13.97 -5.91 -3.19
CA VAL A 293 13.57 -6.41 -4.52
C VAL A 293 12.77 -5.35 -5.28
N LEU A 294 11.83 -4.67 -4.62
CA LEU A 294 11.09 -3.56 -5.25
C LEU A 294 12.02 -2.41 -5.65
N ASN A 295 12.93 -2.02 -4.76
CA ASN A 295 13.90 -0.95 -5.02
C ASN A 295 14.84 -1.29 -6.18
N GLU A 296 15.36 -2.52 -6.23
CA GLU A 296 16.21 -3.03 -7.33
C GLU A 296 15.45 -3.05 -8.66
N ALA A 297 14.19 -3.49 -8.65
CA ALA A 297 13.36 -3.50 -9.85
C ALA A 297 13.03 -2.10 -10.37
N ILE A 298 12.86 -1.12 -9.47
CA ILE A 298 12.69 0.29 -9.82
C ILE A 298 13.99 0.89 -10.35
N ASP A 299 15.15 0.62 -9.74
CA ASP A 299 16.46 1.05 -10.26
C ASP A 299 16.68 0.50 -11.68
N ASP A 300 16.43 -0.79 -11.89
CA ASP A 300 16.54 -1.44 -13.20
C ASP A 300 15.60 -0.82 -14.23
N ALA A 301 14.33 -0.58 -13.86
CA ALA A 301 13.38 0.09 -14.75
C ALA A 301 13.82 1.52 -15.06
N PHE A 302 14.32 2.22 -14.05
CA PHE A 302 14.81 3.58 -14.17
C PHE A 302 16.06 3.67 -15.07
N MET A 303 16.93 2.65 -15.07
CA MET A 303 18.16 2.61 -15.86
C MET A 303 17.98 2.08 -17.29
N LYS A 304 16.77 1.65 -17.69
CA LYS A 304 16.48 1.12 -19.03
C LYS A 304 16.37 2.21 -20.10
N LYS A 305 16.75 1.82 -21.33
CA LYS A 305 16.91 2.70 -22.51
C LYS A 305 15.76 2.66 -23.53
N ASP A 306 15.13 1.50 -23.74
CA ASP A 306 14.26 1.28 -24.91
C ASP A 306 12.77 1.41 -24.56
N GLU A 307 12.13 2.45 -25.10
CA GLU A 307 10.67 2.69 -25.03
C GLU A 307 9.85 1.55 -25.68
N ALA A 308 10.45 0.78 -26.59
CA ALA A 308 9.77 -0.28 -27.34
C ALA A 308 9.32 -1.47 -26.45
N ASP A 309 10.06 -1.76 -25.37
CA ASP A 309 9.70 -2.77 -24.36
C ASP A 309 8.94 -2.17 -23.16
N ALA A 310 8.84 -0.83 -23.09
CA ALA A 310 8.34 -0.10 -21.93
C ALA A 310 6.80 -0.10 -21.78
N ALA A 311 6.06 -0.36 -22.86
CA ALA A 311 4.63 -0.05 -22.91
C ALA A 311 3.72 -0.93 -22.00
N ASN A 312 4.19 -2.07 -21.49
CA ASN A 312 3.35 -3.04 -20.75
C ASN A 312 4.01 -3.67 -19.50
N GLY A 313 5.11 -3.10 -18.99
CA GLY A 313 5.80 -3.62 -17.80
C GLY A 313 5.22 -3.08 -16.48
N GLN A 314 5.33 -3.83 -15.39
CA GLN A 314 4.87 -3.44 -14.04
C GLN A 314 5.44 -2.08 -13.58
N TYR A 315 6.65 -1.70 -14.05
CA TYR A 315 7.32 -0.44 -13.70
C TYR A 315 7.46 0.52 -14.89
N ALA A 316 6.54 0.44 -15.86
CA ALA A 316 6.58 1.25 -17.08
C ALA A 316 6.71 2.76 -16.83
N ALA A 317 6.09 3.28 -15.77
CA ALA A 317 6.17 4.69 -15.40
C ALA A 317 7.61 5.16 -15.10
N PHE A 318 8.46 4.28 -14.55
CA PHE A 318 9.87 4.57 -14.26
C PHE A 318 10.76 4.46 -15.49
N THR A 319 10.46 3.50 -16.37
CA THR A 319 11.14 3.37 -17.67
C THR A 319 10.86 4.57 -18.56
N SER A 320 9.59 4.98 -18.67
CA SER A 320 9.14 6.08 -19.53
C SER A 320 9.21 7.46 -18.86
N LYS A 321 9.65 7.53 -17.60
CA LYS A 321 9.73 8.79 -16.81
C LYS A 321 8.38 9.55 -16.75
N THR A 322 7.27 8.82 -16.67
CA THR A 322 5.91 9.38 -16.61
C THR A 322 5.26 9.26 -15.22
N TYR A 323 6.05 8.92 -14.20
CA TYR A 323 5.59 8.84 -12.81
C TYR A 323 5.11 10.20 -12.31
N THR A 324 4.12 10.16 -11.40
CA THR A 324 3.51 11.33 -10.76
C THR A 324 3.46 11.08 -9.25
N PRO A 325 3.17 12.08 -8.41
CA PRO A 325 3.02 11.87 -6.96
C PRO A 325 1.94 10.83 -6.60
N SER A 326 1.01 10.53 -7.52
CA SER A 326 -0.04 9.53 -7.34
C SER A 326 0.30 8.15 -7.93
N THR A 327 1.54 7.91 -8.36
CA THR A 327 1.99 6.62 -8.90
C THR A 327 2.02 5.57 -7.78
N PRO A 328 1.28 4.44 -7.89
CA PRO A 328 1.13 3.46 -6.80
C PRO A 328 2.44 2.84 -6.31
N GLU A 329 3.40 2.63 -7.21
CA GLU A 329 4.70 2.06 -6.90
C GLU A 329 5.53 2.99 -6.01
N LEU A 330 5.35 4.32 -6.10
CA LEU A 330 6.00 5.28 -5.20
C LEU A 330 5.42 5.20 -3.79
N GLU A 331 4.09 5.08 -3.67
CA GLU A 331 3.43 4.88 -2.38
C GLU A 331 3.93 3.60 -1.71
N THR A 332 4.02 2.52 -2.49
CA THR A 332 4.52 1.23 -2.02
C THR A 332 5.99 1.31 -1.63
N LEU A 333 6.85 1.92 -2.46
CA LEU A 333 8.28 2.06 -2.18
C LEU A 333 8.52 2.85 -0.88
N TRP A 334 7.85 3.98 -0.72
CA TRP A 334 7.94 4.84 0.47
C TRP A 334 7.42 4.12 1.71
N GLY A 335 6.20 3.56 1.64
CA GLY A 335 5.55 2.89 2.77
C GLY A 335 6.32 1.67 3.26
N ASN A 336 6.85 0.85 2.35
CA ASN A 336 7.65 -0.32 2.71
C ASN A 336 8.94 0.09 3.40
N ALA A 337 9.63 1.13 2.92
CA ALA A 337 10.86 1.62 3.55
C ALA A 337 10.62 2.06 5.01
N TYR A 338 9.59 2.87 5.25
CA TYR A 338 9.28 3.36 6.60
C TYR A 338 8.70 2.28 7.53
N THR A 339 8.05 1.26 6.97
CA THR A 339 7.66 0.05 7.71
C THR A 339 8.89 -0.69 8.22
N VAL A 340 9.88 -0.92 7.36
CA VAL A 340 11.14 -1.57 7.73
C VAL A 340 11.90 -0.73 8.78
N ILE A 341 12.02 0.58 8.57
CA ILE A 341 12.66 1.50 9.52
C ILE A 341 11.99 1.41 10.91
N THR A 342 10.66 1.40 10.96
CA THR A 342 9.91 1.31 12.22
C THR A 342 10.21 0.00 12.96
N ARG A 343 10.19 -1.13 12.25
CA ARG A 343 10.52 -2.43 12.85
C ARG A 343 11.97 -2.49 13.35
N CYS A 344 12.91 -1.92 12.59
CA CYS A 344 14.29 -1.79 13.05
C CYS A 344 14.39 -0.97 14.34
N ASN A 345 13.65 0.15 14.44
CA ASN A 345 13.65 0.99 15.64
C ASN A 345 13.08 0.24 16.86
N GLN A 346 11.99 -0.52 16.66
CA GLN A 346 11.40 -1.35 17.72
C GLN A 346 12.39 -2.40 18.26
N LEU A 347 13.10 -3.10 17.36
CA LEU A 347 14.15 -4.03 17.78
C LEU A 347 15.30 -3.31 18.47
N ILE A 348 15.78 -2.19 17.89
CA ILE A 348 16.91 -1.44 18.45
C ILE A 348 16.61 -0.96 19.86
N GLU A 349 15.47 -0.30 20.08
CA GLU A 349 15.07 0.18 21.41
C GLU A 349 14.80 -0.98 22.35
N GLY A 350 13.97 -1.93 21.93
CA GLY A 350 13.58 -3.07 22.77
C GLY A 350 14.75 -3.93 23.24
N VAL A 351 15.67 -4.28 22.33
CA VAL A 351 16.87 -5.05 22.68
C VAL A 351 17.89 -4.19 23.44
N SER A 352 17.95 -2.88 23.21
CA SER A 352 18.87 -2.02 23.99
C SER A 352 18.39 -1.77 25.42
N GLU A 353 17.07 -1.73 25.63
CA GLU A 353 16.45 -1.50 26.94
C GLU A 353 16.26 -2.80 27.74
N SER A 354 16.18 -3.95 27.06
CA SER A 354 16.00 -5.25 27.72
C SER A 354 17.12 -5.56 28.71
N THR A 355 16.70 -5.79 29.96
CA THR A 355 17.55 -6.24 31.07
C THR A 355 17.71 -7.77 31.13
N SER A 356 17.10 -8.52 30.22
CA SER A 356 17.13 -9.99 30.26
C SER A 356 18.54 -10.54 30.06
N SER A 357 18.95 -11.44 30.96
CA SER A 357 20.19 -12.21 30.86
C SER A 357 20.09 -13.41 29.90
N GLU A 358 18.89 -13.72 29.41
CA GLU A 358 18.65 -14.84 28.49
C GLU A 358 18.86 -14.45 27.00
N ILE A 359 19.08 -13.16 26.72
CA ILE A 359 19.61 -12.72 25.43
C ILE A 359 21.13 -12.75 25.49
N THR A 360 21.73 -13.64 24.73
CA THR A 360 23.19 -13.77 24.62
C THR A 360 23.79 -12.53 23.97
N GLU A 361 25.03 -12.21 24.37
CA GLU A 361 25.73 -11.05 23.82
C GLU A 361 25.92 -11.14 22.30
N ASN A 362 26.09 -12.35 21.78
CA ASN A 362 26.19 -12.59 20.34
C ASN A 362 24.90 -12.19 19.61
N VAL A 363 23.73 -12.62 20.12
CA VAL A 363 22.44 -12.26 19.52
C VAL A 363 22.15 -10.77 19.71
N ARG A 364 22.36 -10.23 20.91
CA ARG A 364 22.18 -8.81 21.20
C ARG A 364 23.00 -7.94 20.26
N THR A 365 24.31 -8.19 20.16
CA THR A 365 25.21 -7.40 19.32
C THR A 365 24.81 -7.51 17.85
N ASN A 366 24.66 -8.72 17.31
CA ASN A 366 24.48 -8.88 15.87
C ASN A 366 23.07 -8.52 15.41
N ALA A 367 22.03 -8.71 16.23
CA ALA A 367 20.68 -8.26 15.88
C ALA A 367 20.60 -6.73 15.82
N LEU A 368 21.23 -6.03 16.77
CA LEU A 368 21.33 -4.57 16.75
C LEU A 368 22.12 -4.06 15.54
N LYS A 369 23.22 -4.74 15.16
CA LYS A 369 23.99 -4.41 13.96
C LYS A 369 23.17 -4.63 12.68
N GLN A 370 22.48 -5.77 12.55
CA GLN A 370 21.60 -6.05 11.41
C GLN A 370 20.51 -4.99 11.27
N ALA A 371 19.78 -4.68 12.36
CA ALA A 371 18.71 -3.70 12.33
C ALA A 371 19.21 -2.29 11.95
N ARG A 372 20.39 -1.88 12.44
CA ARG A 372 21.02 -0.60 12.05
C ARG A 372 21.44 -0.60 10.58
N ALA A 373 22.07 -1.66 10.08
CA ALA A 373 22.45 -1.76 8.68
C ALA A 373 21.23 -1.69 7.74
N ILE A 374 20.16 -2.41 8.08
CA ILE A 374 18.90 -2.42 7.31
C ILE A 374 18.24 -1.04 7.36
N ARG A 375 18.17 -0.41 8.55
CA ARG A 375 17.62 0.95 8.70
C ARG A 375 18.43 1.98 7.91
N ALA A 376 19.75 1.83 7.87
CA ALA A 376 20.64 2.68 7.10
C ALA A 376 20.42 2.50 5.60
N TYR A 377 20.28 1.26 5.11
CA TYR A 377 19.93 0.97 3.73
C TYR A 377 18.64 1.69 3.31
N CYS A 378 17.57 1.58 4.11
CA CYS A 378 16.29 2.21 3.80
C CYS A 378 16.39 3.74 3.74
N HIS A 379 17.02 4.38 4.73
CA HIS A 379 17.22 5.84 4.69
C HIS A 379 18.13 6.29 3.54
N LEU A 380 19.16 5.50 3.21
CA LEU A 380 20.04 5.78 2.08
C LEU A 380 19.29 5.74 0.76
N MET A 381 18.47 4.71 0.53
CA MET A 381 17.66 4.61 -0.69
C MET A 381 16.59 5.70 -0.76
N LEU A 382 15.90 5.99 0.35
CA LEU A 382 14.93 7.08 0.41
C LEU A 382 15.56 8.42 0.07
N THR A 383 16.74 8.74 0.62
CA THR A 383 17.40 10.03 0.37
C THR A 383 17.94 10.15 -1.06
N GLU A 384 18.39 9.05 -1.65
CA GLU A 384 18.86 9.03 -3.05
C GLU A 384 17.72 9.15 -4.06
N TRP A 385 16.55 8.59 -3.77
CA TRP A 385 15.40 8.69 -4.64
C TRP A 385 14.63 9.99 -4.48
N PHE A 386 14.32 10.35 -3.23
CA PHE A 386 13.37 11.43 -2.94
C PHE A 386 14.05 12.70 -2.47
N GLY A 387 15.32 12.67 -2.05
CA GLY A 387 16.03 13.84 -1.53
C GLY A 387 15.79 14.03 -0.03
N ARG A 388 15.18 15.15 0.37
CA ARG A 388 14.91 15.41 1.81
C ARG A 388 13.75 14.52 2.26
N VAL A 389 13.99 13.72 3.29
CA VAL A 389 13.03 12.74 3.81
C VAL A 389 12.99 12.78 5.34
N PRO A 390 11.88 12.39 5.99
CA PRO A 390 11.86 12.22 7.44
C PRO A 390 12.96 11.26 7.93
N LEU A 391 13.78 11.73 8.87
CA LEU A 391 14.81 10.91 9.52
C LEU A 391 14.23 10.28 10.79
N ILE A 392 13.95 8.97 10.77
CA ILE A 392 13.28 8.26 11.87
C ILE A 392 14.24 7.23 12.49
N GLN A 393 14.86 7.58 13.61
CA GLN A 393 15.84 6.74 14.31
C GLN A 393 15.34 6.16 15.64
N LYS A 394 14.05 6.38 15.95
CA LYS A 394 13.38 5.93 17.16
C LYS A 394 11.96 5.48 16.86
N VAL A 395 11.35 4.74 17.77
CA VAL A 395 9.91 4.47 17.73
C VAL A 395 9.19 5.81 17.92
N LEU A 396 8.24 6.08 17.02
CA LEU A 396 7.45 7.30 17.07
C LEU A 396 6.10 6.99 17.71
N GLU A 397 5.67 7.91 18.56
CA GLU A 397 4.26 8.00 18.93
C GLU A 397 3.43 8.44 17.72
N PRO A 398 2.16 8.01 17.58
CA PRO A 398 1.33 8.34 16.43
C PRO A 398 1.22 9.85 16.16
N SER A 399 1.16 10.67 17.21
CA SER A 399 1.12 12.14 17.09
C SER A 399 2.40 12.72 16.51
N ASP A 400 3.55 12.10 16.78
CA ASP A 400 4.86 12.55 16.28
C ASP A 400 5.03 12.14 14.81
N ALA A 401 4.55 10.96 14.44
CA ALA A 401 4.59 10.46 13.06
C ALA A 401 3.80 11.35 12.08
N MET A 402 2.67 11.92 12.52
CA MET A 402 1.86 12.82 11.71
C MET A 402 2.44 14.24 11.55
N ASN A 403 3.47 14.58 12.34
CA ASN A 403 4.04 15.92 12.36
C ASN A 403 5.55 15.93 12.09
N ILE A 404 6.14 14.80 11.71
CA ILE A 404 7.58 14.74 11.47
C ILE A 404 7.96 15.52 10.21
N ALA A 405 8.94 16.41 10.33
CA ALA A 405 9.45 17.18 9.20
C ALA A 405 10.49 16.38 8.41
N GLN A 406 10.63 16.71 7.12
CA GLN A 406 11.76 16.24 6.31
C GLN A 406 13.08 16.74 6.88
N SER A 407 14.10 15.90 6.83
CA SER A 407 15.48 16.23 7.19
C SER A 407 16.32 16.47 5.94
N GLU A 408 17.29 17.39 6.05
CA GLU A 408 18.23 17.65 4.97
C GLU A 408 19.02 16.39 4.59
N ARG A 409 19.31 16.23 3.30
CA ARG A 409 20.03 15.06 2.77
C ARG A 409 21.34 14.79 3.53
N ASP A 410 22.08 15.83 3.87
CA ASP A 410 23.33 15.72 4.63
C ASP A 410 23.13 15.14 6.04
N ALA A 411 22.04 15.50 6.72
CA ALA A 411 21.70 14.97 8.04
C ALA A 411 21.31 13.49 7.96
N VAL A 412 20.53 13.12 6.94
CA VAL A 412 20.17 11.71 6.68
C VAL A 412 21.42 10.88 6.39
N LEU A 413 22.32 11.33 5.52
CA LEU A 413 23.56 10.63 5.21
C LEU A 413 24.47 10.49 6.44
N THR A 414 24.51 11.51 7.30
CA THR A 414 25.28 11.45 8.56
C THR A 414 24.73 10.36 9.49
N ALA A 415 23.40 10.25 9.61
CA ALA A 415 22.77 9.20 10.39
C ALA A 415 22.98 7.81 9.80
N VAL A 416 22.88 7.68 8.47
CA VAL A 416 23.17 6.43 7.73
C VAL A 416 24.60 5.96 8.00
N ILE A 417 25.59 6.85 7.88
CA ILE A 417 26.99 6.53 8.17
C ILE A 417 27.15 6.06 9.61
N SER A 418 26.56 6.76 10.58
CA SER A 418 26.64 6.37 11.99
C SER A 418 26.06 4.96 12.26
N ASP A 419 24.93 4.62 11.64
CA ASP A 419 24.35 3.28 11.74
C ASP A 419 25.26 2.22 11.11
N LEU A 420 25.84 2.50 9.94
CA LEU A 420 26.71 1.57 9.21
C LEU A 420 28.08 1.39 9.86
N GLU A 421 28.65 2.44 10.46
CA GLU A 421 29.85 2.35 11.31
C GLU A 421 29.63 1.41 12.49
N THR A 422 28.45 1.50 13.12
CA THR A 422 28.07 0.61 14.23
C THR A 422 27.85 -0.84 13.75
N ALA A 423 27.38 -1.00 12.51
CA ALA A 423 27.08 -2.30 11.92
C ALA A 423 28.29 -3.02 11.28
N GLN A 424 29.49 -2.43 11.32
CA GLN A 424 30.69 -3.09 10.79
C GLN A 424 30.93 -4.43 11.49
N GLU A 425 31.49 -5.38 10.75
CA GLU A 425 31.78 -6.73 11.26
C GLU A 425 30.54 -7.43 11.84
N VAL A 426 29.36 -7.16 11.27
CA VAL A 426 28.14 -7.89 11.62
C VAL A 426 28.30 -9.37 11.26
N GLN A 427 27.94 -10.24 12.20
CA GLN A 427 27.94 -11.69 12.01
C GLN A 427 26.50 -12.17 11.82
N SER A 428 26.36 -13.21 11.01
CA SER A 428 25.08 -13.84 10.72
C SER A 428 24.53 -14.56 11.96
N LEU A 429 23.22 -14.42 12.21
CA LEU A 429 22.52 -15.11 13.31
C LEU A 429 21.72 -16.34 12.84
N PHE A 430 21.64 -16.55 11.53
CA PHE A 430 20.87 -17.62 10.90
C PHE A 430 21.71 -18.42 9.90
N ASP A 431 21.29 -19.64 9.61
CA ASP A 431 21.92 -20.45 8.55
C ASP A 431 21.35 -20.10 7.14
N THR A 432 20.40 -19.17 7.08
CA THR A 432 19.66 -18.79 5.87
C THR A 432 20.20 -17.50 5.24
N THR A 433 19.91 -17.33 3.95
CA THR A 433 20.25 -16.12 3.20
C THR A 433 19.26 -14.98 3.46
N GLY A 434 19.72 -13.74 3.42
CA GLY A 434 18.86 -12.54 3.48
C GLY A 434 19.30 -11.49 4.51
N GLU A 435 20.17 -11.86 5.44
CA GLU A 435 20.87 -10.91 6.30
C GLU A 435 21.82 -10.02 5.48
N ILE A 436 22.04 -8.80 5.97
CA ILE A 436 23.12 -7.96 5.45
C ILE A 436 24.44 -8.56 5.91
N THR A 437 25.31 -8.87 4.96
CA THR A 437 26.66 -9.36 5.25
C THR A 437 27.57 -8.23 5.73
N SER A 438 28.65 -8.57 6.43
CA SER A 438 29.65 -7.58 6.82
C SER A 438 30.27 -6.85 5.61
N ASP A 439 30.34 -7.51 4.45
CA ASP A 439 30.87 -6.88 3.24
C ASP A 439 29.87 -5.88 2.65
N GLU A 440 28.58 -6.24 2.57
CA GLU A 440 27.52 -5.32 2.14
C GLU A 440 27.41 -4.10 3.07
N ALA A 441 27.46 -4.29 4.39
CA ALA A 441 27.44 -3.17 5.35
C ALA A 441 28.64 -2.23 5.15
N ARG A 442 29.81 -2.79 4.82
CA ARG A 442 31.01 -2.01 4.47
C ARG A 442 30.80 -1.25 3.16
N ILE A 443 30.33 -1.91 2.10
CA ILE A 443 30.07 -1.27 0.80
C ILE A 443 29.10 -0.10 0.95
N LEU A 444 27.99 -0.28 1.67
CA LEU A 444 27.02 0.79 1.94
C LEU A 444 27.65 1.97 2.68
N LEU A 445 28.58 1.72 3.61
CA LEU A 445 29.30 2.78 4.31
C LEU A 445 30.15 3.59 3.33
N LEU A 446 30.86 2.90 2.42
CA LEU A 446 31.71 3.55 1.42
C LEU A 446 30.88 4.41 0.45
N GLU A 447 29.77 3.86 -0.04
CA GLU A 447 28.83 4.55 -0.91
C GLU A 447 28.24 5.79 -0.22
N SER A 448 27.91 5.69 1.07
CA SER A 448 27.39 6.82 1.84
C SER A 448 28.43 7.95 1.98
N HIS A 449 29.71 7.61 2.18
CA HIS A 449 30.79 8.60 2.17
C HIS A 449 31.03 9.22 0.79
N LEU A 450 30.91 8.45 -0.30
CA LEU A 450 30.94 9.02 -1.66
C LEU A 450 29.85 10.08 -1.82
N LEU A 451 28.63 9.80 -1.34
CA LEU A 451 27.50 10.73 -1.46
C LEU A 451 27.62 11.98 -0.59
N LYS A 452 28.39 11.91 0.50
CA LYS A 452 28.83 13.08 1.29
C LYS A 452 30.02 13.82 0.71
N LYS A 453 30.61 13.31 -0.39
CA LYS A 453 31.83 13.84 -1.01
C LYS A 453 33.07 13.72 -0.11
N ASP A 454 33.07 12.74 0.79
CA ASP A 454 34.20 12.44 1.70
C ASP A 454 35.29 11.62 0.98
N TRP A 455 35.72 12.08 -0.20
CA TRP A 455 36.63 11.34 -1.10
C TRP A 455 37.94 10.92 -0.43
N GLN A 456 38.45 11.77 0.46
CA GLN A 456 39.70 11.51 1.15
C GLN A 456 39.59 10.35 2.14
N ALA A 457 38.45 10.20 2.83
CA ALA A 457 38.23 9.08 3.74
C ALA A 457 38.19 7.75 2.98
N VAL A 458 37.48 7.73 1.84
CA VAL A 458 37.31 6.51 1.03
C VAL A 458 38.59 6.10 0.28
N SER A 459 39.34 7.07 -0.25
CA SER A 459 40.58 6.80 -1.00
C SER A 459 41.70 6.18 -0.17
N GLN A 460 41.71 6.36 1.15
CA GLN A 460 42.75 5.84 2.04
C GLN A 460 42.51 4.42 2.58
N MET A 461 41.41 3.77 2.19
CA MET A 461 41.11 2.40 2.60
C MET A 461 42.11 1.40 2.02
N THR A 462 42.45 0.34 2.75
CA THR A 462 43.45 -0.67 2.34
C THR A 462 42.79 -2.01 2.02
N ASP A 463 43.37 -2.76 1.08
CA ASP A 463 43.02 -4.16 0.79
C ASP A 463 41.57 -4.42 0.32
N GLU A 464 41.08 -3.61 -0.63
CA GLU A 464 39.74 -3.77 -1.21
C GLU A 464 39.72 -4.62 -2.49
N THR A 465 38.62 -5.37 -2.68
CA THR A 465 38.34 -6.14 -3.91
C THR A 465 36.91 -5.88 -4.40
N GLY A 466 36.58 -6.31 -5.63
CA GLY A 466 35.24 -6.15 -6.20
C GLY A 466 34.77 -4.69 -6.23
N VAL A 467 33.52 -4.45 -5.83
CA VAL A 467 32.91 -3.11 -5.86
C VAL A 467 33.60 -2.13 -4.92
N ALA A 468 34.12 -2.58 -3.77
CA ALA A 468 34.82 -1.71 -2.83
C ALA A 468 36.13 -1.16 -3.44
N ALA A 469 36.82 -1.96 -4.25
CA ALA A 469 37.99 -1.50 -5.00
C ALA A 469 37.61 -0.44 -6.05
N PHE A 470 36.46 -0.61 -6.71
CA PHE A 470 35.92 0.38 -7.64
C PHE A 470 35.53 1.69 -6.94
N ILE A 471 34.83 1.62 -5.81
CA ILE A 471 34.47 2.79 -4.98
C ILE A 471 35.74 3.54 -4.54
N LYS A 472 36.77 2.84 -4.09
CA LYS A 472 38.07 3.45 -3.75
C LYS A 472 38.72 4.12 -4.95
N LYS A 473 38.71 3.48 -6.12
CA LYS A 473 39.23 4.05 -7.37
C LYS A 473 38.50 5.36 -7.71
N LEU A 474 37.17 5.35 -7.64
CA LEU A 474 36.32 6.51 -7.87
C LEU A 474 36.63 7.66 -6.90
N ALA A 475 36.73 7.36 -5.60
CA ALA A 475 37.09 8.35 -4.58
C ALA A 475 38.48 8.94 -4.81
N THR A 476 39.47 8.09 -5.16
CA THR A 476 40.84 8.53 -5.46
C THR A 476 40.85 9.46 -6.67
N TRP A 477 40.03 9.17 -7.68
CA TRP A 477 39.89 10.01 -8.86
C TRP A 477 39.23 11.35 -8.56
N LYS A 478 38.16 11.39 -7.74
CA LYS A 478 37.55 12.66 -7.29
C LYS A 478 38.45 13.46 -6.33
N ALA A 479 39.31 12.80 -5.56
CA ALA A 479 40.22 13.45 -4.60
C ALA A 479 41.45 14.10 -5.26
N ASP A 480 41.88 13.61 -6.41
CA ASP A 480 43.09 14.09 -7.10
C ASP A 480 42.79 14.46 -8.56
N SER A 481 42.88 15.75 -8.89
CA SER A 481 42.64 16.25 -10.24
C SER A 481 43.79 15.99 -11.23
N THR A 482 44.84 15.27 -10.84
CA THR A 482 46.04 14.99 -11.66
C THR A 482 46.07 13.59 -12.29
N GLN A 483 44.97 12.84 -12.18
CA GLN A 483 44.81 11.49 -12.71
C GLN A 483 45.08 11.40 -14.22
N PRO A 484 45.48 10.21 -14.74
CA PRO A 484 45.80 10.03 -16.15
C PRO A 484 44.62 10.44 -17.03
N ALA A 485 44.92 11.06 -18.18
CA ALA A 485 43.91 11.57 -19.12
C ALA A 485 42.92 10.51 -19.64
N GLU A 486 43.23 9.23 -19.47
CA GLU A 486 42.38 8.10 -19.85
C GLU A 486 41.25 7.83 -18.85
N THR A 487 41.36 8.28 -17.59
CA THR A 487 40.29 8.12 -16.58
C THR A 487 39.38 9.34 -16.58
N THR A 488 38.16 9.14 -17.04
CA THR A 488 37.09 10.13 -17.17
C THR A 488 35.81 9.66 -16.46
N GLU A 489 34.87 10.58 -16.20
CA GLU A 489 33.55 10.22 -15.65
C GLU A 489 32.83 9.19 -16.52
N THR A 490 32.95 9.31 -17.85
CA THR A 490 32.47 8.33 -18.83
C THR A 490 33.05 6.95 -18.59
N SER A 491 34.38 6.83 -18.57
CA SER A 491 35.04 5.53 -18.44
C SER A 491 34.73 4.84 -17.10
N LEU A 492 34.56 5.62 -16.03
CA LEU A 492 34.21 5.08 -14.71
C LEU A 492 32.75 4.62 -14.66
N MET A 493 31.84 5.36 -15.32
CA MET A 493 30.45 4.92 -15.44
C MET A 493 30.33 3.65 -16.30
N GLU A 494 31.03 3.58 -17.43
CA GLU A 494 31.05 2.39 -18.29
C GLU A 494 31.57 1.16 -17.52
N GLU A 495 32.65 1.32 -16.76
CA GLU A 495 33.17 0.25 -15.89
C GLU A 495 32.14 -0.21 -14.85
N TYR A 496 31.42 0.72 -14.21
CA TYR A 496 30.34 0.39 -13.29
C TYR A 496 29.22 -0.40 -13.97
N MET A 497 28.74 0.09 -15.11
CA MET A 497 27.64 -0.54 -15.85
C MET A 497 28.00 -1.94 -16.33
N ASP A 498 29.23 -2.13 -16.84
CA ASP A 498 29.69 -3.40 -17.36
C ASP A 498 29.98 -4.43 -16.26
N SER A 499 30.47 -3.98 -15.10
CA SER A 499 31.03 -4.88 -14.08
C SER A 499 30.15 -5.08 -12.84
N PHE A 500 29.33 -4.10 -12.47
CA PHE A 500 28.67 -4.08 -11.16
C PHE A 500 27.16 -3.84 -11.22
N HIS A 501 26.65 -3.07 -12.17
CA HIS A 501 25.23 -2.66 -12.19
C HIS A 501 24.26 -3.84 -12.09
N SER A 502 24.47 -4.90 -12.89
CA SER A 502 23.60 -6.10 -12.91
C SER A 502 23.58 -6.93 -11.63
N SER A 503 24.46 -6.64 -10.66
CA SER A 503 24.56 -7.36 -9.39
C SER A 503 24.37 -6.47 -8.16
N HIS A 504 24.51 -5.15 -8.31
CA HIS A 504 24.48 -4.20 -7.19
C HIS A 504 23.29 -3.22 -7.27
N HIS A 505 22.69 -2.98 -8.45
CA HIS A 505 21.47 -2.19 -8.62
C HIS A 505 21.50 -0.83 -7.88
N ARG A 506 22.61 -0.10 -8.05
CA ARG A 506 22.89 1.22 -7.47
C ARG A 506 23.08 2.29 -8.56
N GLY A 507 22.44 2.14 -9.72
CA GLY A 507 22.69 2.99 -10.89
C GLY A 507 22.51 4.48 -10.58
N ASN A 508 21.41 4.83 -9.91
CA ASN A 508 21.11 6.21 -9.52
C ASN A 508 22.21 6.84 -8.63
N LEU A 509 22.74 6.08 -7.67
CA LEU A 509 23.80 6.54 -6.76
C LEU A 509 25.06 6.96 -7.52
N TYR A 510 25.54 6.11 -8.44
CA TYR A 510 26.76 6.40 -9.18
C TYR A 510 26.57 7.52 -10.21
N LEU A 511 25.37 7.69 -10.76
CA LEU A 511 25.02 8.85 -11.59
C LEU A 511 25.15 10.16 -10.80
N ASN A 512 24.66 10.18 -9.55
CA ASN A 512 24.76 11.34 -8.67
C ASN A 512 26.22 11.68 -8.32
N VAL A 513 27.07 10.69 -8.07
CA VAL A 513 28.49 10.90 -7.71
C VAL A 513 29.34 11.32 -8.91
N LEU A 514 29.14 10.67 -10.06
CA LEU A 514 29.95 10.90 -11.25
C LEU A 514 29.52 12.15 -12.03
N GLU A 515 28.39 12.79 -11.69
CA GLU A 515 27.83 13.96 -12.40
C GLU A 515 27.77 13.76 -13.94
N TYR A 516 27.79 12.50 -14.39
CA TYR A 516 28.10 12.13 -15.76
C TYR A 516 26.90 12.31 -16.68
N SER A 517 27.01 13.22 -17.67
CA SER A 517 26.06 13.32 -18.77
C SER A 517 26.58 12.61 -20.02
N ALA A 518 26.06 11.43 -20.30
CA ALA A 518 26.30 10.76 -21.57
C ALA A 518 25.28 11.24 -22.62
N ALA A 519 25.59 11.09 -23.90
CA ALA A 519 24.58 11.07 -24.97
C ALA A 519 23.58 9.89 -24.87
N TYR A 520 23.75 9.03 -23.85
CA TYR A 520 23.04 7.77 -23.62
C TYR A 520 22.05 7.81 -22.44
N PHE A 521 22.11 8.85 -21.61
CA PHE A 521 21.24 9.04 -20.45
C PHE A 521 20.80 10.51 -20.42
N ASP A 522 19.50 10.78 -20.47
CA ASP A 522 18.98 12.15 -20.45
C ASP A 522 19.07 12.75 -19.04
N MET A 523 20.22 13.34 -18.71
CA MET A 523 20.50 13.84 -17.37
C MET A 523 19.48 14.84 -16.82
N ASP A 524 18.71 15.54 -17.66
CA ASP A 524 17.67 16.44 -17.17
C ASP A 524 16.47 15.66 -16.59
N ALA A 525 16.21 14.43 -17.09
CA ALA A 525 15.24 13.48 -16.52
C ALA A 525 15.83 12.59 -15.41
N TYR A 526 17.16 12.35 -15.40
CA TYR A 526 17.84 11.53 -14.40
C TYR A 526 18.26 12.30 -13.14
N LYS A 527 18.30 13.64 -13.18
CA LYS A 527 18.50 14.50 -12.00
C LYS A 527 17.22 14.77 -11.21
N ALA A 528 16.08 14.32 -11.72
CA ALA A 528 14.79 14.52 -11.07
C ALA A 528 14.65 13.55 -9.90
N LEU A 529 14.54 14.10 -8.70
CA LEU A 529 14.08 13.35 -7.53
C LEU A 529 12.70 12.74 -7.84
N LEU A 530 12.46 11.52 -7.38
CA LEU A 530 11.11 10.98 -7.38
C LEU A 530 10.20 11.89 -6.55
N PRO A 531 8.97 12.17 -7.01
CA PRO A 531 8.05 12.96 -6.21
C PRO A 531 7.71 12.22 -4.92
N ILE A 532 7.61 12.97 -3.83
CA ILE A 532 7.06 12.42 -2.59
C ILE A 532 5.61 12.00 -2.85
N PRO A 533 5.16 10.83 -2.39
CA PRO A 533 3.80 10.38 -2.65
C PRO A 533 2.74 11.40 -2.19
N GLN A 534 1.67 11.54 -2.95
CA GLN A 534 0.61 12.50 -2.68
C GLN A 534 -0.09 12.22 -1.35
N SER A 535 -0.31 10.93 -1.05
CA SER A 535 -0.91 10.48 0.20
C SER A 535 -0.11 10.92 1.43
N GLU A 536 1.22 10.95 1.35
CA GLU A 536 2.09 11.34 2.47
C GLU A 536 2.02 12.85 2.76
N GLN A 537 1.97 13.68 1.72
CA GLN A 537 1.76 15.13 1.87
C GLN A 537 0.37 15.46 2.44
N HIS A 538 -0.65 14.65 2.13
CA HIS A 538 -1.99 14.83 2.70
C HIS A 538 -2.05 14.42 4.17
N LYS A 539 -1.27 13.41 4.58
CA LYS A 539 -1.24 12.89 5.96
C LYS A 539 -0.44 13.79 6.90
N ASN A 540 0.67 14.34 6.43
CA ASN A 540 1.61 15.11 7.26
C ASN A 540 1.82 16.50 6.66
N PRO A 541 1.31 17.57 7.31
CA PRO A 541 1.40 18.93 6.79
C PRO A 541 2.83 19.50 6.77
N ASN A 542 3.81 18.81 7.39
CA ASN A 542 5.22 19.19 7.40
C ASN A 542 6.04 18.46 6.31
N ILE A 543 5.38 17.68 5.45
CA ILE A 543 6.00 17.04 4.28
C ILE A 543 5.56 17.79 3.02
N GLU A 544 6.55 18.27 2.27
CA GLU A 544 6.38 19.02 1.03
C GLU A 544 7.22 18.38 -0.09
N GLN A 545 6.86 18.63 -1.36
CA GLN A 545 7.72 18.21 -2.47
C GLN A 545 9.11 18.83 -2.35
N ASN A 546 10.13 18.06 -2.72
CA ASN A 546 11.50 18.56 -2.75
C ASN A 546 11.76 19.44 -3.98
N ASP A 547 12.52 20.51 -3.76
CA ASP A 547 13.01 21.37 -4.83
C ASP A 547 13.80 20.54 -5.86
N GLY A 548 13.56 20.80 -7.15
CA GLY A 548 14.17 20.03 -8.24
C GLY A 548 13.30 18.91 -8.81
N TYR A 549 12.10 18.70 -8.25
CA TYR A 549 11.01 18.02 -8.94
C TYR A 549 10.44 18.95 -10.04
N ASN A 550 10.55 18.56 -11.31
CA ASN A 550 9.93 19.25 -12.46
C ASN A 550 9.21 18.27 -13.38
#